data_AF-A0A3G2C7H4-F1
#
_entry.id   AF-A0A3G2C7H4-F1
#
_cell.length_a   1.000
_cell.length_b   1.000
_cell.length_c   1.000
_cell.angle_alpha   90.00
_cell.angle_beta   90.00
_cell.angle_gamma   90.00
#
_symmetry.space_group_name_H-M   'P 1'
#
loop_
_entity.id
_entity.type
_entity.pdbx_description
1 polymer ?
#
loop_
_entity_poly.entity_id
_entity_poly.type
_entity_poly.pdbx_seq_one_letter_code
_entity_poly.pdbx_strand_id
1 'polypeptide(L)'
;MLEICSKCGNHEWDKEVDGNTIKCPKCGYKWKFEKLPIYFLTGCSGVGKTTTAIELQKLTDEYVILDVDWLRNVAWPQNDEEEN
;
A
#
# COMPACT_ATOMS: atom_id res chain seq x y z
N MET A 1 -11.13 0.52 6.20
CA MET A 1 -11.28 -0.25 4.94
C MET A 1 -11.81 0.71 3.87
N LEU A 2 -11.01 0.99 2.84
CA LEU A 2 -11.36 1.96 1.80
C LEU A 2 -12.36 1.38 0.79
N GLU A 3 -12.14 0.11 0.41
CA GLU A 3 -12.91 -0.57 -0.63
C GLU A 3 -14.25 -1.12 -0.15
N ILE A 4 -14.39 -1.43 1.13
CA ILE A 4 -15.61 -2.06 1.68
C ILE A 4 -16.19 -1.16 2.74
N CYS A 5 -17.46 -0.79 2.58
CA CYS A 5 -18.17 -0.08 3.63
C CYS A 5 -18.36 -1.00 4.85
N SER A 6 -17.76 -0.64 5.98
CA SER A 6 -17.84 -1.44 7.22
C SER A 6 -19.25 -1.53 7.82
N LYS A 7 -20.19 -0.68 7.37
CA LYS A 7 -21.58 -0.71 7.84
C LYS A 7 -22.49 -1.64 7.02
N CYS A 8 -22.42 -1.58 5.69
CA CYS A 8 -23.36 -2.29 4.82
C CYS A 8 -22.71 -3.26 3.84
N GLY A 9 -21.38 -3.42 3.88
CA GLY A 9 -20.65 -4.29 2.97
C GLY A 9 -20.66 -3.83 1.52
N ASN A 10 -20.86 -2.54 1.24
CA ASN A 10 -20.84 -2.05 -0.14
C ASN A 10 -19.43 -2.08 -0.73
N HIS A 11 -19.26 -2.79 -1.85
CA HIS A 11 -17.99 -2.94 -2.57
C HIS A 11 -17.88 -2.03 -3.81
N GLU A 12 -18.95 -1.33 -4.20
CA GLU A 12 -18.91 -0.42 -5.35
C GLU A 12 -17.80 0.63 -5.23
N TRP A 13 -17.12 0.89 -6.33
CA TRP A 13 -15.91 1.72 -6.40
C TRP A 13 -16.20 3.23 -6.29
N ASP A 14 -17.45 3.64 -6.49
CA ASP A 14 -17.94 5.02 -6.63
C ASP A 14 -18.17 5.75 -5.28
N LYS A 15 -17.34 5.48 -4.28
CA LYS A 15 -17.45 6.14 -2.97
C LYS A 15 -17.04 7.61 -3.07
N GLU A 16 -17.84 8.49 -2.47
CA GLU A 16 -17.56 9.93 -2.42
C GLU A 16 -16.43 10.19 -1.40
N VAL A 17 -15.41 10.95 -1.80
CA VAL A 17 -14.24 11.29 -0.97
C VAL A 17 -14.14 12.81 -0.83
N ASP A 18 -14.21 13.30 0.40
CA ASP A 18 -14.04 14.71 0.75
C ASP A 18 -12.97 14.85 1.86
N GLY A 19 -11.84 15.45 1.51
CA GLY A 19 -10.66 15.49 2.38
C GLY A 19 -10.26 14.07 2.82
N ASN A 20 -10.34 13.82 4.13
CA ASN A 20 -10.04 12.54 4.76
C ASN A 20 -11.30 11.73 5.14
N THR A 21 -12.44 12.09 4.57
CA THR A 21 -13.73 11.45 4.84
C THR A 21 -14.22 10.73 3.59
N ILE A 22 -14.69 9.51 3.76
CA ILE A 22 -15.33 8.72 2.71
C ILE A 22 -16.78 8.52 3.08
N LYS A 23 -17.67 8.61 2.11
CA LYS A 23 -19.11 8.36 2.27
C LYS A 23 -19.55 7.22 1.36
N CYS A 24 -20.23 6.25 1.95
CA CYS A 24 -20.84 5.16 1.20
C CYS A 24 -22.03 5.68 0.38
N PRO A 25 -22.08 5.46 -0.94
CA PRO A 25 -23.19 5.91 -1.79
C PRO A 25 -24.48 5.14 -1.50
N LYS A 26 -24.37 3.88 -1.05
CA LYS A 26 -25.51 2.99 -0.77
C LYS A 26 -26.23 3.28 0.55
N CYS A 27 -25.50 3.48 1.64
CA CYS A 27 -26.09 3.64 2.98
C CYS A 27 -25.80 4.99 3.65
N GLY A 28 -25.03 5.86 2.99
CA GLY A 28 -24.66 7.18 3.52
C GLY A 28 -23.67 7.17 4.69
N TYR A 29 -23.19 6.00 5.13
CA TYR A 29 -22.23 5.90 6.23
C TYR A 29 -20.93 6.62 5.88
N LYS A 30 -20.41 7.40 6.83
CA LYS A 30 -19.17 8.17 6.69
C LYS A 30 -18.11 7.61 7.61
N TRP A 31 -16.88 7.49 7.12
CA TRP A 31 -15.73 7.14 7.93
C TRP A 31 -14.51 7.94 7.51
N LYS A 32 -13.56 8.07 8.45
CA LYS A 32 -12.29 8.74 8.20
C LYS A 32 -11.25 7.74 7.72
N PHE A 33 -10.30 8.22 6.93
CA PHE A 33 -9.09 7.51 6.57
C PHE A 33 -7.89 8.45 6.65
N GLU A 34 -6.71 7.90 6.92
CA GLU A 34 -5.48 8.66 6.94
C GLU A 34 -4.80 8.60 5.58
N LYS A 35 -4.42 9.76 5.05
CA LYS A 35 -3.60 9.90 3.85
C LYS A 35 -2.14 10.01 4.31
N LEU A 36 -1.45 8.89 4.34
CA LEU A 36 -0.02 8.86 4.64
C LEU A 36 0.80 9.08 3.35
N PRO A 37 1.95 9.79 3.42
CA PRO A 37 2.82 9.95 2.27
C PRO A 37 3.43 8.61 1.85
N ILE A 38 3.67 8.45 0.55
CA ILE A 38 4.41 7.31 -0.02
C ILE A 38 5.74 7.85 -0.54
N TYR A 39 6.84 7.27 -0.05
CA TYR A 39 8.19 7.60 -0.49
C TYR A 39 8.74 6.45 -1.34
N PHE A 40 9.42 6.81 -2.44
CA PHE A 40 10.04 5.84 -3.34
C PHE A 40 11.55 5.87 -3.19
N LEU A 41 12.12 4.79 -2.67
CA LEU A 41 13.56 4.57 -2.62
C LEU A 41 14.02 3.83 -3.88
N THR A 42 14.57 4.57 -4.84
CA THR A 42 14.98 4.06 -6.15
C THR A 42 16.45 4.38 -6.46
N GLY A 43 16.97 3.80 -7.55
CA GLY A 43 18.37 3.93 -7.96
C GLY A 43 18.86 2.71 -8.73
N CYS A 44 20.03 2.84 -9.38
CA CYS A 44 20.65 1.77 -10.17
C CYS A 44 20.93 0.50 -9.34
N SER A 45 21.16 -0.63 -10.02
CA SER A 45 21.62 -1.85 -9.37
C SER A 45 22.96 -1.62 -8.67
N GLY A 46 23.16 -2.20 -7.49
CA GLY A 46 24.39 -2.06 -6.70
C GLY A 46 24.59 -0.73 -5.98
N VAL A 47 23.71 0.28 -6.14
CA VAL A 47 23.87 1.61 -5.50
C VAL A 47 23.60 1.61 -3.98
N GLY A 48 23.17 0.48 -3.41
CA GLY A 48 22.92 0.35 -1.97
C GLY A 48 21.48 0.65 -1.51
N LYS A 49 20.47 0.56 -2.38
CA LYS A 49 19.04 0.77 -2.01
C LYS A 49 18.63 -0.06 -0.78
N THR A 50 18.91 -1.36 -0.80
CA THR A 50 18.58 -2.28 0.30
C THR A 50 19.31 -1.90 1.59
N THR A 51 20.58 -1.52 1.50
CA THR A 51 21.36 -1.03 2.64
C THR A 51 20.71 0.23 3.23
N THR A 52 20.38 1.21 2.38
CA THR A 52 19.72 2.44 2.81
C THR A 52 18.36 2.17 3.45
N ALA A 53 17.55 1.27 2.88
CA ALA A 53 16.26 0.87 3.45
C ALA A 53 16.43 0.31 4.87
N ILE A 54 17.35 -0.64 5.07
CA ILE A 54 17.61 -1.25 6.38
C ILE A 54 18.09 -0.22 7.40
N GLU A 55 18.99 0.69 7.01
CA GLU A 55 19.44 1.75 7.91
C GLU A 55 18.32 2.75 8.24
N LEU A 56 17.46 3.10 7.27
CA LEU A 56 16.27 3.90 7.55
C LEU A 56 15.35 3.22 8.56
N GLN A 57 15.11 1.91 8.45
CA GLN A 57 14.27 1.16 9.39
C GLN A 57 14.78 1.26 10.84
N LYS A 58 16.10 1.36 11.03
CA LYS A 58 16.70 1.43 12.36
C LYS A 58 16.55 2.81 13.03
N LEU A 59 16.29 3.86 12.25
CA LEU A 59 16.29 5.24 12.76
C LEU A 59 14.99 5.62 13.48
N THR A 60 13.85 5.09 13.04
CA THR A 60 12.52 5.42 13.59
C THR A 60 11.47 4.39 13.15
N ASP A 61 10.40 4.28 13.95
CA ASP A 61 9.22 3.44 13.68
C ASP A 61 8.10 4.23 12.96
N GLU A 62 8.35 5.47 12.53
CA GLU A 62 7.35 6.34 11.89
C GLU A 62 6.98 5.93 10.45
N TYR A 63 7.76 5.07 9.81
CA TYR A 63 7.49 4.58 8.46
C TYR A 63 7.64 3.07 8.37
N VAL A 64 6.86 2.49 7.46
CA VAL A 64 6.93 1.08 7.10
C VAL A 64 7.68 0.95 5.79
N ILE A 65 8.76 0.17 5.79
CA ILE A 65 9.50 -0.16 4.57
C ILE A 65 8.85 -1.37 3.93
N LEU A 66 8.55 -1.23 2.64
CA LEU A 66 8.01 -2.27 1.79
C LEU A 66 9.04 -2.57 0.70
N ASP A 67 9.67 -3.74 0.79
CA ASP A 67 10.56 -4.22 -0.27
C ASP A 67 9.72 -4.81 -1.41
N VAL A 68 9.78 -4.18 -2.58
CA VAL A 68 8.97 -4.55 -3.74
C VAL A 68 9.48 -5.85 -4.38
N ASP A 69 10.77 -6.16 -4.29
CA ASP A 69 11.32 -7.42 -4.80
C ASP A 69 10.78 -8.59 -3.96
N TRP A 70 10.65 -8.40 -2.64
CA TRP A 70 9.99 -9.36 -1.77
C TRP A 70 8.47 -9.46 -2.02
N LEU A 71 7.79 -8.32 -2.09
CA LEU A 71 6.34 -8.26 -2.35
C LEU A 71 5.96 -8.94 -3.67
N ARG A 72 6.80 -8.79 -4.70
CA ARG A 72 6.60 -9.45 -5.99
C ARG A 72 6.51 -10.96 -5.84
N ASN A 73 7.42 -11.57 -5.07
CA ASN A 73 7.43 -13.02 -4.87
C ASN A 73 6.23 -13.54 -4.06
N VAL A 74 5.64 -12.69 -3.21
CA VAL A 74 4.47 -13.05 -2.40
C VAL A 74 3.16 -12.82 -3.16
N ALA A 75 3.03 -11.69 -3.85
CA ALA A 75 1.80 -11.30 -4.55
C ALA A 75 1.66 -11.98 -5.92
N TRP A 76 2.78 -12.35 -6.54
CA TRP A 76 2.83 -13.05 -7.81
C TRP A 76 3.92 -14.12 -7.75
N PRO A 77 3.66 -15.26 -7.08
CA PRO A 77 4.62 -16.35 -7.02
C PRO A 77 5.07 -16.69 -8.43
N GLN A 78 6.38 -16.58 -8.65
CA GLN A 78 6.97 -16.97 -9.91
C GLN A 78 6.85 -18.49 -9.96
N ASN A 79 5.95 -19.02 -10.80
CA ASN A 79 6.13 -20.38 -11.26
C ASN A 79 7.40 -20.34 -12.11
N ASP A 80 8.47 -20.97 -11.64
CA ASP A 80 9.75 -21.10 -12.36
C ASP A 80 9.62 -22.01 -13.61
N GLU A 81 8.45 -22.04 -14.24
CA GLU A 81 8.15 -22.73 -15.50
C GLU A 81 7.95 -21.69 -16.60
N GLU A 82 9.01 -20.97 -16.97
CA GLU A 82 9.19 -20.38 -18.31
C GLU A 82 10.55 -19.67 -18.38
N GLU A 83 11.64 -20.44 -18.36
CA GLU A 83 12.89 -20.04 -19.02
C GLU A 83 13.70 -21.30 -19.42
N ASN A 84 13.35 -21.82 -20.60
CA ASN A 84 13.99 -22.87 -21.42
C ASN A 84 14.03 -24.32 -20.90
#